data_AF-A0A095ZJE6-F1
#
_entry.id   AF-A0A095ZJE6-F1
#
_cell.length_a   1.000
_cell.length_b   1.000
_cell.length_c   1.000
_cell.angle_alpha   90.00
_cell.angle_beta   90.00
_cell.angle_gamma   90.00
#
_symmetry.space_group_name_H-M   'P 1'
#
loop_
_entity.id
_entity.type
_entity.pdbx_description
1 polymer ?
#
loop_
_entity_poly.entity_id
_entity_poly.type
_entity_poly.pdbx_seq_one_letter_code
_entity_poly.pdbx_strand_id
1 'polypeptide(L)'
;MKIRFTISLTIAGCVLIGLCACTNHKNEEQLRDTASAFAQTYFNWQFNDALSHCTPSSQRWISYAASQVKQDDVEKLRSAEQGARSEIKKIHYEEGDSVASVVMKVENFLSMDSIGTVGHFVKSATYTLQLVQLNKRWKVRLTKLPRPDSPRHDD
;
A
#
# COMPACT_ATOMS: atom_id res chain seq x y z
N MET A 1 -74.95 -16.84 0.42
CA MET A 1 -74.24 -16.99 -0.88
C MET A 1 -74.42 -15.71 -1.69
N LYS A 2 -73.36 -14.90 -1.81
CA LYS A 2 -73.16 -13.85 -2.84
C LYS A 2 -71.70 -13.39 -2.73
N ILE A 3 -70.89 -13.94 -3.62
CA ILE A 3 -69.47 -13.67 -3.77
C ILE A 3 -69.34 -12.33 -4.50
N ARG A 4 -68.52 -11.42 -3.96
CA ARG A 4 -68.03 -10.25 -4.69
C ARG A 4 -66.51 -10.21 -4.56
N PHE A 5 -65.84 -10.79 -5.55
CA PHE A 5 -64.41 -10.66 -5.77
C PHE A 5 -64.13 -9.28 -6.34
N THR A 6 -63.52 -8.41 -5.53
CA THR A 6 -62.97 -7.14 -6.00
C THR A 6 -61.47 -7.34 -6.19
N ILE A 7 -61.05 -7.36 -7.45
CA ILE A 7 -59.64 -7.43 -7.88
C ILE A 7 -59.03 -6.05 -7.63
N SER A 8 -58.11 -5.92 -6.68
CA SER A 8 -57.29 -4.72 -6.51
C SER A 8 -55.82 -5.04 -6.77
N LEU A 9 -55.44 -4.77 -8.02
CA LEU A 9 -54.21 -4.15 -8.50
C LEU A 9 -52.91 -4.44 -7.74
N THR A 10 -52.12 -5.33 -8.32
CA THR A 10 -50.69 -5.55 -8.10
C THR A 10 -49.91 -4.22 -8.24
N ILE A 11 -49.22 -3.80 -7.19
CA ILE A 11 -48.03 -2.95 -7.30
C ILE A 11 -46.89 -3.68 -6.58
N ALA A 12 -46.19 -4.50 -7.36
CA ALA A 12 -44.85 -4.97 -7.01
C ALA A 12 -43.90 -3.77 -7.15
N GLY A 13 -43.81 -2.96 -6.09
CA GLY A 13 -42.97 -1.76 -6.03
C GLY A 13 -41.65 -2.03 -5.32
N CYS A 14 -40.64 -2.43 -6.09
CA CYS A 14 -39.20 -2.27 -5.84
C CYS A 14 -38.69 -2.36 -4.39
N VAL A 15 -38.36 -3.58 -3.93
CA VAL A 15 -37.31 -3.76 -2.92
C VAL A 15 -35.96 -3.67 -3.64
N LEU A 16 -35.44 -2.45 -3.79
CA LEU A 16 -34.06 -2.19 -4.23
C LEU A 16 -33.39 -1.29 -3.19
N ILE A 17 -33.18 -1.81 -1.98
CA ILE A 17 -32.38 -1.14 -0.97
C ILE A 17 -31.15 -2.01 -0.67
N GLY A 18 -29.99 -1.53 -1.13
CA GLY A 18 -28.72 -1.69 -0.42
C GLY A 18 -27.85 -2.89 -0.74
N LEU A 19 -27.19 -2.90 -1.90
CA LEU A 19 -26.03 -3.78 -2.16
C LEU A 19 -24.78 -3.00 -2.62
N CYS A 20 -24.53 -1.80 -2.08
CA CYS A 20 -23.29 -1.05 -2.32
C CYS A 20 -22.12 -1.43 -1.37
N ALA A 21 -22.22 -2.52 -0.62
CA ALA A 21 -21.15 -2.94 0.29
C ALA A 21 -19.99 -3.68 -0.42
N CYS A 22 -20.24 -4.30 -1.58
CA CYS A 22 -19.25 -5.12 -2.27
C CYS A 22 -18.13 -4.31 -2.95
N THR A 23 -18.39 -3.06 -3.33
CA THR A 23 -17.41 -2.18 -3.96
C THR A 23 -16.37 -1.66 -2.96
N ASN A 24 -16.77 -1.38 -1.72
CA ASN A 24 -15.86 -0.86 -0.71
C ASN A 24 -14.85 -1.92 -0.25
N HIS A 25 -15.28 -3.19 -0.11
CA HIS A 25 -14.40 -4.28 0.29
C HIS A 25 -13.28 -4.55 -0.74
N LYS A 26 -13.62 -4.60 -2.03
CA LYS A 26 -12.64 -4.79 -3.11
C LYS A 26 -11.64 -3.63 -3.24
N ASN A 27 -12.08 -2.42 -2.89
CA ASN A 27 -11.23 -1.22 -2.97
C ASN A 27 -10.15 -1.23 -1.87
N GLU A 28 -10.51 -1.61 -0.65
CA GLU A 28 -9.55 -1.74 0.45
C GLU A 28 -8.58 -2.92 0.25
N GLU A 29 -9.07 -4.06 -0.24
CA GLU A 29 -8.23 -5.22 -0.58
C GLU A 29 -7.12 -4.82 -1.57
N GLN A 30 -7.50 -4.14 -2.67
CA GLN A 30 -6.51 -3.69 -3.66
C GLN A 30 -5.52 -2.65 -3.11
N LEU A 31 -5.94 -1.80 -2.17
CA LEU A 31 -5.05 -0.89 -1.44
C LEU A 31 -4.03 -1.68 -0.62
N ARG A 32 -4.48 -2.66 0.16
CA ARG A 32 -3.63 -3.51 1.02
C ARG A 32 -2.63 -4.31 0.19
N ASP A 33 -3.07 -4.88 -0.92
CA ASP A 33 -2.21 -5.62 -1.85
C ASP A 33 -1.14 -4.70 -2.45
N THR A 34 -1.54 -3.50 -2.87
CA THR A 34 -0.60 -2.53 -3.46
C THR A 34 0.45 -2.08 -2.45
N ALA A 35 0.04 -1.77 -1.21
CA ALA A 35 0.96 -1.37 -0.15
C ALA A 35 1.92 -2.50 0.23
N SER A 36 1.39 -3.72 0.39
CA SER A 36 2.17 -4.91 0.76
C SER A 36 3.15 -5.31 -0.35
N ALA A 37 2.69 -5.35 -1.61
CA ALA A 37 3.54 -5.70 -2.75
C ALA A 37 4.62 -4.64 -2.99
N PHE A 38 4.29 -3.35 -2.87
CA PHE A 38 5.29 -2.29 -2.91
C PHE A 38 6.33 -2.43 -1.80
N ALA A 39 5.91 -2.63 -0.55
CA ALA A 39 6.85 -2.78 0.56
C ALA A 39 7.73 -4.02 0.37
N GLN A 40 7.14 -5.16 0.00
CA GLN A 40 7.88 -6.40 -0.25
C GLN A 40 8.95 -6.22 -1.33
N THR A 41 8.61 -5.58 -2.45
CA THR A 41 9.56 -5.38 -3.57
C THR A 41 10.57 -4.27 -3.28
N TYR A 42 10.14 -3.13 -2.75
CA TYR A 42 11.00 -1.98 -2.47
C TYR A 42 12.07 -2.30 -1.42
N PHE A 43 11.70 -2.91 -0.29
CA PHE A 43 12.64 -3.20 0.80
C PHE A 43 13.54 -4.42 0.53
N ASN A 44 13.23 -5.22 -0.50
CA ASN A 44 14.12 -6.25 -1.05
C ASN A 44 14.84 -5.80 -2.34
N TRP A 45 14.84 -4.49 -2.62
CA TRP A 45 15.54 -3.85 -3.75
C TRP A 45 15.17 -4.39 -5.14
N GLN A 46 13.96 -4.92 -5.27
CA GLN A 46 13.33 -5.28 -6.53
C GLN A 46 12.69 -4.02 -7.14
N PHE A 47 13.50 -3.00 -7.42
CA PHE A 47 13.01 -1.66 -7.77
C PHE A 47 12.15 -1.63 -9.04
N ASN A 48 12.45 -2.49 -10.03
CA ASN A 48 11.63 -2.61 -11.23
C ASN A 48 10.21 -3.11 -10.90
N ASP A 49 10.08 -4.08 -10.00
CA ASP A 49 8.79 -4.61 -9.58
C ASP A 49 8.03 -3.60 -8.70
N ALA A 50 8.76 -2.92 -7.80
CA ALA A 50 8.22 -1.85 -6.97
C ALA A 50 7.59 -0.72 -7.80
N LEU A 51 8.23 -0.36 -8.92
CA LEU A 51 7.75 0.68 -9.83
C LEU A 51 6.35 0.39 -10.37
N SER A 52 5.99 -0.89 -10.57
CA SER A 52 4.66 -1.29 -11.06
C SER A 52 3.53 -0.91 -10.11
N HIS A 53 3.83 -0.71 -8.82
CA HIS A 53 2.88 -0.31 -7.78
C HIS A 53 2.80 1.20 -7.56
N CYS A 54 3.67 1.97 -8.22
CA CYS A 54 3.76 3.41 -8.01
C CYS A 54 2.96 4.22 -9.04
N THR A 55 2.71 5.49 -8.72
CA THR A 55 2.26 6.49 -9.71
C THR A 55 3.38 6.77 -10.72
N PRO A 56 3.07 7.23 -11.96
CA PRO A 56 4.11 7.62 -12.92
C PRO A 56 5.08 8.69 -12.39
N SER A 57 4.57 9.67 -11.64
CA SER A 57 5.40 10.72 -11.01
C SER A 57 6.39 10.20 -9.97
N SER A 58 6.18 9.00 -9.45
CA SER A 58 7.05 8.36 -8.45
C SER A 58 8.28 7.70 -9.06
N GLN A 59 8.31 7.48 -10.39
CA GLN A 59 9.40 6.80 -11.08
C GLN A 59 10.76 7.41 -10.75
N ARG A 60 10.84 8.75 -10.72
CA ARG A 60 12.09 9.47 -10.40
C ARG A 60 12.70 9.05 -9.06
N TRP A 61 11.88 8.73 -8.06
CA TRP A 61 12.35 8.34 -6.73
C TRP A 61 12.83 6.90 -6.70
N ILE A 62 12.16 6.01 -7.42
CA ILE A 62 12.58 4.61 -7.58
C ILE A 62 13.89 4.54 -8.36
N SER A 63 14.01 5.28 -9.47
CA SER A 63 15.25 5.37 -10.25
C SER A 63 16.38 5.98 -9.41
N TYR A 64 16.09 7.01 -8.61
CA TYR A 64 17.07 7.56 -7.68
C TYR A 64 17.54 6.51 -6.67
N ALA A 65 16.64 5.80 -5.98
CA ALA A 65 17.03 4.73 -5.05
C ALA A 65 17.90 3.65 -5.72
N ALA A 66 17.48 3.17 -6.89
CA ALA A 66 18.21 2.17 -7.66
C ALA A 66 19.62 2.64 -8.05
N SER A 67 19.78 3.92 -8.39
CA SER A 67 21.09 4.50 -8.77
C SER A 67 22.11 4.56 -7.63
N GLN A 68 21.67 4.43 -6.38
CA GLN A 68 22.55 4.44 -5.21
C GLN A 68 23.12 3.05 -4.88
N VAL A 69 22.57 1.99 -5.46
CA VAL A 69 22.98 0.61 -5.17
C VAL A 69 24.35 0.30 -5.76
N LYS A 70 25.26 -0.23 -4.94
CA LYS A 70 26.55 -0.75 -5.40
C LYS A 70 26.59 -2.28 -5.31
N GLN A 71 27.60 -2.87 -5.94
CA GLN A 71 27.78 -4.32 -5.97
C GLN A 71 27.90 -4.93 -4.56
N ASP A 72 28.70 -4.31 -3.68
CA ASP A 72 28.88 -4.74 -2.29
C ASP A 72 27.56 -4.75 -1.51
N ASP A 73 26.66 -3.82 -1.82
CA ASP A 73 25.35 -3.75 -1.21
C ASP A 73 24.44 -4.91 -1.67
N VAL A 74 24.51 -5.27 -2.95
CA VAL A 74 23.78 -6.42 -3.53
C VAL A 74 24.28 -7.72 -2.92
N GLU A 75 25.59 -7.87 -2.75
CA GLU A 75 26.20 -9.05 -2.12
C GLU A 75 25.75 -9.19 -0.67
N LYS A 76 25.74 -8.09 0.08
CA LYS A 76 25.24 -8.06 1.46
C LYS A 76 23.75 -8.38 1.55
N LEU A 77 22.93 -7.87 0.62
CA LEU A 77 21.51 -8.20 0.57
C LEU A 77 21.30 -9.71 0.27
N ARG A 78 22.09 -10.28 -0.65
CA ARG A 78 22.03 -11.70 -1.02
C ARG A 78 22.54 -12.64 0.07
N SER A 79 23.45 -12.19 0.93
CA SER A 79 23.92 -13.00 2.06
C SER A 79 22.92 -13.09 3.22
N ALA A 80 21.81 -12.36 3.16
CA ALA A 80 20.78 -12.42 4.19
C ALA A 80 20.10 -13.79 4.19
N GLU A 81 19.96 -14.41 5.37
CA GLU A 81 19.21 -15.67 5.51
C GLU A 81 17.72 -15.50 5.17
N GLN A 82 17.19 -14.29 5.39
CA GLN A 82 15.79 -13.94 5.21
C GLN A 82 15.72 -12.58 4.52
N GLY A 83 14.75 -12.40 3.63
CA GLY A 83 14.44 -11.09 3.04
C GLY A 83 13.72 -10.16 4.01
N ALA A 84 13.47 -8.94 3.57
CA ALA A 84 12.65 -7.99 4.30
C ALA A 84 11.20 -8.47 4.36
N ARG A 85 10.56 -8.24 5.52
CA ARG A 85 9.14 -8.54 5.77
C ARG A 85 8.40 -7.25 6.09
N SER A 86 7.13 -7.20 5.76
CA SER A 86 6.30 -6.04 6.04
C SER A 86 4.91 -6.41 6.53
N GLU A 87 4.36 -5.62 7.45
CA GLU A 87 3.03 -5.81 8.01
C GLU A 87 2.30 -4.47 8.08
N ILE A 88 1.07 -4.41 7.55
CA ILE A 88 0.20 -3.24 7.67
C ILE A 88 -0.31 -3.15 9.11
N LYS A 89 -0.06 -2.02 9.77
CA LYS A 89 -0.52 -1.74 11.14
C LYS A 89 -1.78 -0.90 11.16
N LYS A 90 -1.85 0.14 10.33
CA LYS A 90 -3.00 1.07 10.27
C LYS A 90 -3.21 1.57 8.85
N ILE A 91 -4.46 1.88 8.52
CA ILE A 91 -4.85 2.56 7.29
C ILE A 91 -5.69 3.78 7.70
N HIS A 92 -5.36 4.94 7.16
CA HIS A 92 -6.07 6.20 7.38
C HIS A 92 -6.45 6.79 6.03
N TYR A 93 -7.75 6.89 5.74
CA TYR A 93 -8.24 7.56 4.55
C TYR A 93 -8.33 9.06 4.80
N GLU A 94 -7.93 9.88 3.81
CA GLU A 94 -8.15 11.33 3.83
C GLU A 94 -9.59 11.64 3.38
N GLU A 95 -10.02 12.90 3.57
CA GLU A 95 -11.35 13.35 3.11
C GLU A 95 -11.54 13.08 1.60
N GLY A 96 -12.62 12.36 1.27
CA GLY A 96 -12.95 11.98 -0.10
C GLY A 96 -12.41 10.61 -0.54
N ASP A 97 -11.81 9.81 0.36
CA ASP A 97 -11.46 8.38 0.20
C ASP A 97 -10.60 8.01 -1.04
N SER A 98 -10.02 9.00 -1.70
CA SER A 98 -9.16 8.84 -2.89
C SER A 98 -7.67 8.92 -2.56
N VAL A 99 -7.35 9.21 -1.29
CA VAL A 99 -5.99 9.26 -0.74
C VAL A 99 -6.01 8.51 0.58
N ALA A 100 -4.96 7.72 0.83
CA ALA A 100 -4.81 6.95 2.06
C ALA A 100 -3.36 6.93 2.52
N SER A 101 -3.19 6.98 3.84
CA SER A 101 -1.92 6.75 4.53
C SER A 101 -1.92 5.34 5.12
N VAL A 102 -0.94 4.52 4.74
CA VAL A 102 -0.76 3.15 5.24
C VAL A 102 0.47 3.12 6.12
N VAL A 103 0.27 2.86 7.41
CA VAL A 103 1.35 2.67 8.39
C VAL A 103 1.77 1.21 8.36
N MET A 104 3.04 0.95 8.11
CA MET A 104 3.60 -0.39 7.97
C MET A 104 4.80 -0.58 8.88
N LYS A 105 4.88 -1.75 9.54
CA LYS A 105 6.11 -2.22 10.17
C LYS A 105 6.91 -2.99 9.12
N VAL A 106 8.20 -2.67 8.99
CA VAL A 106 9.12 -3.35 8.08
C VAL A 106 10.28 -3.89 8.89
N GLU A 107 10.59 -5.16 8.69
CA GLU A 107 11.62 -5.89 9.44
C GLU A 107 12.69 -6.44 8.49
N ASN A 108 13.90 -6.56 9.03
CA ASN A 108 15.03 -7.23 8.38
C ASN A 108 15.32 -6.72 6.95
N PHE A 109 15.45 -5.40 6.80
CA PHE A 109 15.75 -4.76 5.54
C PHE A 109 17.13 -4.10 5.54
N LEU A 110 17.73 -3.96 4.37
CA LEU A 110 19.01 -3.29 4.20
C LEU A 110 18.80 -1.79 3.98
N SER A 111 19.35 -0.96 4.87
CA SER A 111 19.28 0.50 4.84
C SER A 111 20.55 1.10 4.23
N MET A 112 20.38 2.08 3.32
CA MET A 112 21.45 2.92 2.77
C MET A 112 21.22 4.38 3.22
N ASP A 113 21.52 4.67 4.48
CA ASP A 113 21.35 6.01 5.08
C ASP A 113 22.64 6.82 5.19
N SER A 114 23.76 6.21 4.79
CA SER A 114 25.11 6.74 4.97
C SER A 114 25.86 6.75 3.64
N ILE A 115 26.45 7.89 3.28
CA ILE A 115 27.16 8.07 2.00
C ILE A 115 28.51 7.35 2.08
N GLY A 116 28.82 6.56 1.05
CA GLY A 116 30.13 5.93 0.88
C GLY A 116 30.33 4.63 1.68
N THR A 117 29.36 4.24 2.49
CA THR A 117 29.39 3.00 3.28
C THR A 117 28.44 1.95 2.70
N VAL A 118 28.80 0.68 2.81
CA VAL A 118 27.87 -0.42 2.50
C VAL A 118 26.66 -0.34 3.44
N GLY A 119 25.47 -0.58 2.90
CA GLY A 119 24.23 -0.58 3.67
C GLY A 119 24.27 -1.51 4.89
N HIS A 120 23.41 -1.31 5.88
CA HIS A 120 23.35 -2.14 7.08
C HIS A 120 21.94 -2.66 7.35
N PHE A 121 21.84 -3.83 8.00
CA PHE A 121 20.54 -4.42 8.30
C PHE A 121 19.89 -3.69 9.46
N VAL A 122 18.64 -3.30 9.25
CA VAL A 122 17.78 -2.72 10.27
C VAL A 122 16.79 -3.80 10.72
N LYS A 123 16.75 -4.06 12.03
CA LYS A 123 15.88 -5.10 12.60
C LYS A 123 14.41 -4.80 12.34
N SER A 124 13.99 -3.56 12.61
CA SER A 124 12.61 -3.11 12.45
C SER A 124 12.54 -1.60 12.34
N ALA A 125 11.65 -1.08 11.51
CA ALA A 125 11.26 0.32 11.46
C ALA A 125 9.79 0.45 11.03
N THR A 126 9.16 1.58 11.35
CA THR A 126 7.81 1.91 10.89
C THR A 126 7.91 2.91 9.74
N TYR A 127 7.08 2.73 8.71
CA TYR A 127 6.99 3.62 7.56
C TYR A 127 5.53 3.99 7.31
N THR A 128 5.30 5.25 6.95
CA THR A 128 4.01 5.69 6.44
C THR A 128 4.06 5.87 4.92
N LEU A 129 3.31 5.03 4.19
CA LEU A 129 3.17 5.12 2.74
C LEU A 129 1.93 5.92 2.36
N GLN A 130 2.08 6.79 1.36
CA GLN A 130 0.98 7.53 0.76
C GLN A 130 0.49 6.81 -0.48
N LEU A 131 -0.80 6.47 -0.54
CA LEU A 131 -1.44 5.87 -1.69
C LEU A 131 -2.53 6.81 -2.22
N VAL A 132 -2.70 6.82 -3.53
CA VAL A 132 -3.73 7.60 -4.23
C VAL A 132 -4.46 6.73 -5.24
N GLN A 133 -5.74 7.00 -5.44
CA GLN A 133 -6.54 6.32 -6.44
C GLN A 133 -6.39 7.00 -7.80
N LEU A 134 -5.84 6.29 -8.78
CA LEU A 134 -5.74 6.73 -10.18
C LEU A 134 -6.51 5.74 -11.05
N ASN A 135 -7.49 6.22 -11.84
CA ASN A 135 -8.32 5.37 -12.70
C ASN A 135 -8.93 4.18 -11.94
N LYS A 136 -9.45 4.44 -10.71
CA LYS A 136 -10.03 3.44 -9.80
C LYS A 136 -9.07 2.38 -9.27
N ARG A 137 -7.75 2.59 -9.35
CA ARG A 137 -6.73 1.72 -8.73
C ARG A 137 -5.84 2.52 -7.81
N TRP A 138 -5.58 1.99 -6.62
CA TRP A 138 -4.59 2.50 -5.69
C TRP A 138 -3.19 2.34 -6.25
N LYS A 139 -2.38 3.37 -6.06
CA LYS A 139 -0.96 3.43 -6.41
C LYS A 139 -0.20 4.15 -5.31
N VAL A 140 1.03 3.70 -5.03
CA VAL A 140 1.93 4.40 -4.11
C VAL A 140 2.41 5.71 -4.75
N ARG A 141 2.19 6.82 -4.03
CA ARG A 141 2.63 8.16 -4.41
C ARG A 141 3.87 8.53 -3.61
N LEU A 142 5.02 8.57 -4.27
CA LEU A 142 6.28 9.03 -3.70
C LEU A 142 6.52 10.50 -4.06
N THR A 143 6.64 11.34 -3.04
CA THR A 143 7.13 12.73 -3.16
C THR A 143 8.57 12.88 -2.68
N LYS A 144 9.12 11.81 -2.10
CA LYS A 144 10.48 11.63 -1.58
C LYS A 144 10.72 10.12 -1.42
N LEU A 145 11.96 9.71 -1.17
CA LEU A 145 12.24 8.34 -0.74
C LEU A 145 11.48 8.02 0.56
N PRO A 146 10.93 6.79 0.69
CA PRO A 146 10.43 6.29 1.98
C PRO A 146 11.48 6.48 3.08
N ARG A 147 11.05 7.03 4.21
CA ARG A 147 11.89 7.21 5.40
C ARG A 147 11.19 6.59 6.61
N PRO A 148 11.95 6.02 7.56
CA PRO A 148 11.39 5.62 8.84
C PRO A 148 10.65 6.79 9.48
N ASP A 149 9.49 6.49 10.06
CA ASP A 149 8.80 7.43 10.93
C ASP A 149 9.68 7.68 12.16
N SER A 150 9.74 8.93 12.64
CA SER A 150 10.42 9.24 13.89
C SER A 150 9.83 8.38 15.02
N PRO A 151 10.63 7.88 15.97
CA PRO A 151 10.09 7.23 17.16
C PRO A 151 9.07 8.18 17.78
N ARG A 152 7.81 7.74 17.88
CA ARG A 152 6.87 8.42 18.76
C ARG A 152 7.40 8.16 20.16
N HIS A 153 7.82 9.22 20.84
CA HIS A 153 7.88 9.21 22.30
C HIS A 153 6.43 9.05 22.74
N ASP A 154 6.04 7.81 23.00
CA ASP A 154 4.84 7.53 23.77
C ASP A 154 5.22 7.90 25.22
N ASP A 155 4.97 9.16 25.60
CA ASP A 155 5.05 9.66 26.98
C ASP A 155 3.88 9.12 27.83
#